data_AF-A0A159Z3V2-F1
#
_entry.id   AF-A0A159Z3V2-F1
#
_cell.length_a   1.000
_cell.length_b   1.000
_cell.length_c   1.000
_cell.angle_alpha   90.00
_cell.angle_beta   90.00
_cell.angle_gamma   90.00
#
_symmetry.space_group_name_H-M   'P 1'
#
loop_
_entity.id
_entity.type
_entity.pdbx_description
1 polymer ?
#
loop_
_entity_poly.entity_id
_entity_poly.type
_entity_poly.pdbx_seq_one_letter_code
_entity_poly.pdbx_strand_id
1 'polypeptide(L)'
;MSVATFVERIFDLPGARVRAQFCQPVAVATAEFACHWRIVWPDREEAGRVFGEDGVQALMLALRRVSDVLMQSEPYKAGNLTLWGQRDLDLPPGWGAGPLYTIPHPPAS
;
A
#
# COMPACT_ATOMS: atom_id res chain seq x y z
N MET A 1 -11.49 13.69 14.46
CA MET A 1 -10.13 14.14 14.09
C MET A 1 -9.75 13.42 12.80
N SER A 2 -9.46 14.13 11.71
CA SER A 2 -8.83 13.48 10.56
C SER A 2 -7.38 13.18 10.92
N VAL A 3 -6.98 11.92 10.80
CA VAL A 3 -5.58 11.54 11.02
C VAL A 3 -4.80 11.98 9.78
N ALA A 4 -3.74 12.77 9.98
CA ALA A 4 -2.92 13.29 8.90
C ALA A 4 -2.26 12.15 8.12
N THR A 5 -2.24 12.28 6.78
CA THR A 5 -1.52 11.34 5.92
C THR A 5 -0.03 11.48 6.19
N PHE A 6 0.62 10.37 6.52
CA PHE A 6 2.05 10.27 6.74
C PHE A 6 2.79 9.98 5.44
N VAL A 7 2.31 8.99 4.67
CA VAL A 7 2.83 8.65 3.35
C VAL A 7 1.68 8.29 2.41
N GLU A 8 1.89 8.47 1.11
CA GLU A 8 0.93 8.04 0.09
C GLU A 8 1.59 7.45 -1.16
N ARG A 9 0.83 6.62 -1.87
CA ARG A 9 1.15 6.12 -3.21
C ARG A 9 0.02 6.44 -4.16
N ILE A 10 0.37 6.95 -5.33
CA ILE A 10 -0.58 7.34 -6.37
C ILE A 10 -0.46 6.35 -7.53
N PHE A 11 -1.59 5.78 -7.92
CA PHE A 11 -1.71 4.85 -9.04
C PHE A 11 -2.37 5.53 -10.24
N ASP A 12 -2.01 5.05 -11.42
CA ASP A 12 -2.60 5.45 -12.70
C ASP A 12 -3.88 4.66 -12.95
N LEU A 13 -4.94 5.37 -13.33
CA LEU A 13 -6.21 4.83 -13.83
C LEU A 13 -6.59 5.65 -15.08
N PRO A 14 -7.19 5.08 -16.14
CA PRO A 14 -7.56 5.84 -17.33
C PRO A 14 -8.40 7.07 -16.99
N GLY A 15 -7.86 8.26 -17.27
CA GLY A 15 -8.52 9.55 -17.02
C GLY A 15 -8.57 10.01 -15.55
N ALA A 16 -7.96 9.27 -14.60
CA ALA A 16 -8.01 9.62 -13.18
C ALA A 16 -6.80 9.12 -12.37
N ARG A 17 -6.87 9.25 -11.04
CA ARG A 17 -5.85 8.77 -10.10
C ARG A 17 -6.53 8.04 -8.94
N VAL A 18 -5.86 7.01 -8.44
CA VAL A 18 -6.23 6.36 -7.17
C VAL A 18 -5.12 6.63 -6.16
N ARG A 19 -5.45 7.08 -4.96
CA ARG A 19 -4.46 7.40 -3.90
C ARG A 19 -4.60 6.42 -2.75
N ALA A 20 -3.56 5.65 -2.47
CA ALA A 20 -3.43 4.93 -1.21
C ALA A 20 -2.70 5.80 -0.20
N GLN A 21 -3.33 6.06 0.95
CA GLN A 21 -2.83 6.95 1.99
C GLN A 21 -2.68 6.16 3.29
N PHE A 22 -1.55 6.36 3.97
CA PHE A 22 -1.21 5.70 5.22
C PHE A 22 -0.95 6.77 6.26
N CYS A 23 -1.58 6.61 7.42
CA CYS A 23 -1.35 7.49 8.57
C CYS A 23 -0.12 7.02 9.34
N GLN A 24 0.45 7.90 10.15
CA GLN A 24 1.55 7.53 11.04
C GLN A 24 1.09 6.40 11.98
N PRO A 25 1.84 5.29 12.10
CA PRO A 25 1.56 4.27 13.10
C PRO A 25 1.64 4.88 14.50
N VAL A 26 0.63 4.63 15.33
CA VAL A 26 0.55 5.17 16.69
C VAL A 26 0.37 4.03 17.70
N ALA A 27 1.08 4.10 18.82
CA ALA A 27 0.87 3.19 19.93
C ALA A 27 -0.57 3.31 20.44
N VAL A 28 -1.21 2.17 20.73
CA VAL A 28 -2.53 2.07 21.34
C VAL A 28 -2.42 1.38 22.71
N ALA A 29 -3.50 1.42 23.50
CA ALA A 29 -3.49 0.98 24.90
C ALA A 29 -3.10 -0.49 25.12
N THR A 30 -3.15 -1.33 24.08
CA THR A 30 -2.89 -2.77 24.10
C THR A 30 -1.42 -3.16 23.90
N ALA A 31 -0.48 -2.21 24.01
CA ALA A 31 0.94 -2.39 23.64
C ALA A 31 1.18 -2.70 22.14
N GLU A 32 0.14 -2.57 21.31
CA GLU A 32 0.20 -2.66 19.86
C GLU A 32 0.33 -1.26 19.24
N PHE A 33 0.64 -1.22 17.95
CA PHE A 33 0.58 -0.04 17.12
C PHE A 33 -0.55 -0.16 16.11
N ALA A 34 -1.34 0.89 15.94
CA ALA A 34 -2.36 0.98 14.93
C ALA A 34 -1.89 1.84 13.75
N CYS A 35 -2.06 1.33 12.52
CA CYS A 35 -1.88 2.11 11.30
C CYS A 35 -3.22 2.22 10.56
N HIS A 36 -3.70 3.45 10.38
CA HIS A 36 -4.89 3.73 9.57
C HIS A 36 -4.49 3.89 8.11
N TRP A 37 -5.34 3.40 7.20
CA TRP A 37 -5.15 3.50 5.77
C TRP A 37 -6.44 3.92 5.07
N ARG A 38 -6.29 4.55 3.91
CA ARG A 38 -7.38 4.96 3.03
C ARG A 38 -6.99 4.72 1.56
N ILE A 39 -7.96 4.38 0.73
CA ILE A 39 -7.84 4.35 -0.72
C ILE A 39 -8.90 5.29 -1.27
N VAL A 40 -8.44 6.39 -1.85
CA VAL A 40 -9.29 7.41 -2.48
C VAL A 40 -9.36 7.10 -3.97
N TRP A 41 -10.50 6.59 -4.41
CA TRP A 41 -10.86 6.39 -5.81
C TRP A 41 -11.51 7.66 -6.37
N PRO A 42 -11.72 7.77 -7.69
CA PRO A 42 -12.44 8.91 -8.27
C PRO A 42 -13.90 9.02 -7.83
N ASP A 43 -14.53 7.89 -7.50
CA ASP A 43 -15.96 7.73 -7.24
C ASP A 43 -16.28 7.30 -5.80
N ARG A 44 -15.30 6.79 -5.06
CA ARG A 44 -15.50 6.24 -3.71
C ARG A 44 -14.24 6.33 -2.84
N GLU A 45 -14.42 6.06 -1.56
CA GLU A 45 -13.31 5.89 -0.61
C GLU A 45 -13.47 4.56 0.13
N GLU A 46 -12.35 3.88 0.37
CA GLU A 46 -12.27 2.71 1.24
C GLU A 46 -11.26 2.98 2.34
N ALA A 47 -11.57 2.65 3.58
CA ALA A 47 -10.74 2.98 4.73
C ALA A 47 -10.72 1.86 5.76
N GLY A 48 -9.65 1.81 6.55
CA GLY A 48 -9.56 0.87 7.66
C GLY A 48 -8.37 1.14 8.56
N ARG A 49 -8.13 0.19 9.46
CA ARG A 49 -6.94 0.15 10.32
C ARG A 49 -6.48 -1.28 10.50
N VAL A 50 -5.20 -1.44 10.77
CA VAL A 50 -4.58 -2.71 11.16
C VAL A 50 -3.71 -2.49 12.40
N PHE A 51 -3.39 -3.58 13.09
CA PHE A 51 -2.56 -3.57 14.30
C PHE A 51 -1.31 -4.41 14.06
N GLY A 52 -0.17 -3.96 14.62
CA GLY A 52 1.08 -4.72 14.69
C GLY A 52 1.76 -4.52 16.04
N GLU A 53 2.74 -5.36 16.38
CA GLU A 53 3.56 -5.25 17.60
C GLU A 53 4.29 -3.91 17.69
N ASP A 54 4.77 -3.40 16.55
CA ASP A 54 5.43 -2.11 16.46
C ASP A 54 4.93 -1.28 15.26
N GLY A 55 5.41 -0.04 15.17
CA GLY A 55 5.03 0.86 14.08
C GLY A 55 5.45 0.35 12.69
N VAL A 56 6.55 -0.41 12.59
CA VAL A 56 7.02 -0.97 11.32
C VAL A 56 6.07 -2.07 10.86
N GLN A 57 5.75 -3.02 11.73
CA GLN A 57 4.83 -4.11 11.42
C GLN A 57 3.44 -3.55 11.10
N ALA A 58 2.94 -2.58 11.86
CA ALA A 58 1.65 -1.95 11.60
C ALA A 58 1.58 -1.28 10.21
N LEU A 59 2.63 -0.54 9.82
CA LEU A 59 2.70 0.06 8.48
C LEU A 59 2.78 -1.00 7.37
N MET A 60 3.61 -2.03 7.56
CA MET A 60 3.76 -3.13 6.60
C MET A 60 2.44 -3.90 6.39
N LEU A 61 1.71 -4.16 7.48
CA LEU A 61 0.38 -4.79 7.41
C LEU A 61 -0.63 -3.88 6.71
N ALA A 62 -0.53 -2.55 6.86
CA ALA A 62 -1.42 -1.61 6.20
C ALA A 62 -1.14 -1.57 4.68
N LEU A 63 0.14 -1.52 4.29
CA LEU A 63 0.59 -1.59 2.89
C LEU A 63 0.10 -2.89 2.23
N ARG A 64 0.25 -4.03 2.91
CA ARG A 64 -0.27 -5.32 2.45
C ARG A 64 -1.79 -5.30 2.29
N ARG A 65 -2.53 -4.80 3.30
CA ARG A 65 -3.99 -4.73 3.24
C ARG A 65 -4.47 -3.90 2.06
N VAL A 66 -3.82 -2.76 1.80
CA VAL A 66 -4.10 -1.94 0.63
C VAL A 66 -3.77 -2.70 -0.66
N SER A 67 -2.64 -3.41 -0.73
CA SER A 67 -2.29 -4.25 -1.87
C SER A 67 -3.40 -5.26 -2.17
N ASP A 68 -3.89 -5.99 -1.16
CA ASP A 68 -4.97 -6.96 -1.32
C ASP A 68 -6.24 -6.30 -1.87
N VAL A 69 -6.63 -5.14 -1.33
CA VAL A 69 -7.82 -4.41 -1.79
C VAL A 69 -7.67 -3.96 -3.25
N LEU A 70 -6.52 -3.36 -3.61
CA LEU A 70 -6.27 -2.93 -4.98
C LEU A 70 -6.24 -4.12 -5.94
N MET A 71 -5.60 -5.21 -5.58
CA MET A 71 -5.52 -6.43 -6.41
C MET A 71 -6.88 -7.10 -6.61
N GLN A 72 -7.81 -6.94 -5.66
CA GLN A 72 -9.16 -7.47 -5.78
C GLN A 72 -10.13 -6.53 -6.50
N SER A 73 -9.74 -5.29 -6.75
CA SER A 73 -10.56 -4.30 -7.44
C SER A 73 -10.77 -4.64 -8.93
N GLU A 74 -11.93 -4.27 -9.46
CA GLU A 74 -12.23 -4.43 -10.90
C GLU A 74 -11.22 -3.70 -11.80
N PRO A 75 -10.80 -2.44 -11.53
CA PRO A 75 -9.78 -1.78 -12.33
C PRO A 75 -8.46 -2.54 -12.44
N TYR A 76 -8.00 -3.19 -11.37
CA TYR A 76 -6.77 -4.00 -11.41
C TYR A 76 -6.98 -5.31 -12.17
N LYS A 77 -8.11 -6.00 -11.95
CA LYS A 77 -8.45 -7.24 -12.65
C LYS A 77 -8.57 -7.01 -14.16
N ALA A 78 -9.15 -5.88 -14.56
CA ALA A 78 -9.24 -5.43 -15.94
C ALA A 78 -7.92 -4.92 -16.55
N GLY A 79 -6.84 -4.77 -15.75
CA GLY A 79 -5.53 -4.30 -16.23
C GLY A 79 -5.42 -2.78 -16.41
N ASN A 80 -6.37 -2.01 -15.86
CA ASN A 80 -6.43 -0.55 -15.99
C ASN A 80 -5.74 0.18 -14.83
N LEU A 81 -5.61 -0.45 -13.67
CA LEU A 81 -4.88 0.11 -12.53
C LEU A 81 -3.40 -0.25 -12.63
N THR A 82 -2.53 0.76 -12.69
CA THR A 82 -1.08 0.56 -12.83
C THR A 82 -0.29 1.50 -11.91
N LEU A 83 0.97 1.16 -11.68
CA LEU A 83 1.97 2.06 -11.11
C LEU A 83 3.02 2.35 -12.17
N TRP A 84 3.15 3.61 -12.59
CA TRP A 84 4.12 4.01 -13.62
C TRP A 84 3.98 3.22 -14.92
N GLY A 85 2.73 2.91 -15.29
CA GLY A 85 2.39 2.08 -16.45
C GLY A 85 2.65 0.59 -16.30
N GLN A 86 3.12 0.12 -15.13
CA GLN A 86 3.33 -1.30 -14.83
C GLN A 86 2.16 -1.89 -14.06
N ARG A 87 1.87 -3.17 -14.30
CA ARG A 87 0.83 -3.90 -13.55
C ARG A 87 1.27 -4.21 -12.12
N ASP A 88 2.56 -4.33 -11.87
CA ASP A 88 3.08 -4.43 -10.51
C ASP A 88 2.86 -3.10 -9.77
N LEU A 89 2.18 -3.17 -8.64
CA LEU A 89 1.82 -1.99 -7.84
C LEU A 89 2.90 -1.63 -6.79
N ASP A 90 4.00 -2.39 -6.74
CA ASP A 90 5.14 -2.18 -5.83
C ASP A 90 4.68 -2.00 -4.36
N LEU A 91 3.70 -2.82 -3.98
CA LEU A 91 3.24 -2.96 -2.61
C LEU A 91 3.53 -4.39 -2.15
N PRO A 92 3.83 -4.61 -0.85
CA PRO A 92 4.17 -5.92 -0.34
C PRO A 92 3.04 -6.92 -0.65
N PRO A 93 3.25 -7.91 -1.56
CA PRO A 93 2.21 -8.85 -1.97
C PRO A 93 1.92 -9.89 -0.86
N GLY A 94 2.82 -9.97 0.13
CA GLY A 94 2.76 -10.89 1.25
C GLY A 94 4.12 -10.98 1.94
N TRP A 95 4.17 -11.65 3.09
CA TRP A 95 5.43 -12.08 3.68
C TRP A 95 5.84 -13.38 2.98
N GLY A 96 6.91 -13.37 2.17
CA GLY A 96 7.58 -14.61 1.74
C GLY A 96 7.68 -14.95 0.26
N ALA A 97 7.69 -14.00 -0.70
CA ALA A 97 8.02 -14.34 -2.09
C ALA A 97 9.05 -13.39 -2.69
N GLY A 98 10.32 -13.83 -2.73
CA GLY A 98 11.37 -13.28 -3.58
C GLY A 98 12.18 -12.11 -3.01
N PRO A 99 13.39 -11.86 -3.55
CA PRO A 99 14.24 -10.78 -3.08
C PRO A 99 13.56 -9.43 -3.36
N LEU A 100 13.53 -8.56 -2.35
CA LEU A 100 12.94 -7.22 -2.42
C LEU A 100 13.64 -6.28 -3.42
N TYR A 101 14.80 -6.71 -3.95
CA TYR A 101 15.56 -6.05 -5.01
C TYR A 101 16.52 -7.08 -5.65
N THR A 102 16.67 -7.02 -6.97
CA THR A 102 17.85 -7.64 -7.63
C THR A 102 18.95 -6.58 -7.66
N ILE A 103 20.07 -6.83 -6.98
CA ILE A 103 21.26 -5.97 -7.12
C ILE A 103 21.70 -6.05 -8.59
N PRO A 104 21.84 -4.93 -9.32
CA PRO A 104 22.48 -4.95 -10.63
C PRO A 104 23.86 -5.55 -10.48
N HIS A 105 24.13 -6.67 -11.15
CA HIS A 105 25.49 -7.22 -11.16
C HIS A 105 26.41 -6.19 -11.81
N PRO A 106 27.52 -5.79 -11.17
CA PRO A 106 28.50 -4.95 -11.85
C PRO A 106 28.98 -5.68 -13.13
N PRO A 107 29.32 -4.95 -14.21
CA PRO A 107 29.81 -5.58 -15.42
C PRO A 107 31.02 -6.45 -15.09
N ALA A 108 31.03 -7.68 -15.63
CA ALA A 108 32.15 -8.59 -15.49
C ALA A 108 33.43 -7.88 -15.98
N SER A 109 34.46 -7.89 -15.13
CA SER A 109 35.79 -7.33 -15.44
C SER A 109 36.53 -8.17 -16.47
#